data_AF-A0A4P5VPW0-F1
#
_entry.id   AF-A0A4P5VPW0-F1
#
_cell.length_a   1.000
_cell.length_b   1.000
_cell.length_c   1.000
_cell.angle_alpha   90.00
_cell.angle_beta   90.00
_cell.angle_gamma   90.00
#
_symmetry.space_group_name_H-M   'P 1'
#
loop_
_entity.id
_entity.type
_entity.pdbx_description
1 polymer ?
#
loop_
_entity_poly.entity_id
_entity_poly.type
_entity_poly.pdbx_seq_one_letter_code
_entity_poly.pdbx_strand_id
1 'polypeptide(L)'
;MSEHAPTSVVSRARAGMQRLFGAMKQRFGASGGASEPRRPACAGLWDTPMVTVNGDLTTCCLDERLENRLGNINETPLATLWNGETVHRWRIAHAEGRFEDSGPLCTRCNWRSAGAVDEARLQKYLRETGESTPHSWLRSALHAARNPHRKSG
;
A
#
# COMPACT_ATOMS: atom_id res chain seq x y z
N MET A 1 -59.92 -8.91 43.60
CA MET A 1 -59.73 -8.76 42.14
C MET A 1 -58.24 -8.77 41.85
N SER A 2 -57.70 -9.95 41.53
CA SER A 2 -56.40 -10.10 40.86
C SER A 2 -56.40 -11.50 40.28
N GLU A 3 -56.68 -11.60 38.99
CA GLU A 3 -56.71 -12.85 38.24
C GLU A 3 -55.28 -13.16 37.79
N HIS A 4 -54.74 -14.28 38.26
CA HIS A 4 -53.48 -14.84 37.78
C HIS A 4 -53.77 -15.73 36.57
N ALA A 5 -53.25 -15.37 35.40
CA ALA A 5 -53.26 -16.21 34.21
C ALA A 5 -52.13 -17.28 34.27
N PRO A 6 -52.38 -18.52 33.80
CA PRO A 6 -51.46 -19.65 33.99
C PRO A 6 -50.31 -19.72 32.96
N THR A 7 -49.13 -20.04 33.47
CA THR A 7 -47.82 -20.18 32.81
C THR A 7 -47.61 -21.53 32.10
N SER A 8 -48.47 -21.93 31.15
CA SER A 8 -48.32 -23.24 30.49
C SER A 8 -48.39 -23.29 28.96
N VAL A 9 -48.58 -22.16 28.25
CA VAL A 9 -48.74 -22.18 26.78
C VAL A 9 -47.49 -21.75 26.00
N VAL A 10 -46.46 -21.21 26.67
CA VAL A 10 -45.29 -20.60 25.99
C VAL A 10 -44.18 -21.60 25.61
N SER A 11 -44.25 -22.88 26.02
CA SER A 11 -43.11 -23.81 25.88
C SER A 11 -43.03 -24.63 24.58
N ARG A 12 -44.03 -24.61 23.69
CA ARG A 12 -44.01 -25.44 22.44
C ARG A 12 -43.82 -24.68 21.13
N ALA A 13 -43.69 -23.35 21.14
CA ALA A 13 -43.47 -22.56 19.93
C ALA A 13 -41.98 -22.26 19.62
N ARG A 14 -41.02 -22.73 20.43
CA ARG A 14 -39.58 -22.44 20.24
C ARG A 14 -38.75 -23.53 19.54
N ALA A 15 -39.31 -24.70 19.28
CA ALA A 15 -38.56 -25.83 18.71
C ALA A 15 -38.65 -25.99 17.17
N GLY A 16 -39.58 -25.30 16.50
CA GLY A 16 -39.82 -25.46 15.06
C GLY A 16 -39.09 -24.46 14.15
N MET A 17 -38.56 -23.37 14.69
CA MET A 17 -38.05 -22.23 13.90
C MET A 17 -36.52 -22.06 13.95
N GLN A 18 -35.80 -23.10 14.39
CA GLN A 18 -34.34 -23.14 14.36
C GLN A 18 -33.78 -24.00 13.21
N ARG A 19 -34.65 -24.67 12.43
CA ARG A 19 -34.24 -25.51 11.28
C ARG A 19 -34.37 -24.84 9.91
N LEU A 20 -34.77 -23.56 9.85
CA LEU A 20 -34.83 -22.78 8.59
C LEU A 20 -33.80 -21.64 8.49
N PHE A 21 -33.07 -21.32 9.57
CA PHE A 21 -31.94 -20.38 9.51
C PHE A 21 -30.55 -21.05 9.49
N GLY A 22 -30.47 -22.38 9.38
CA GLY A 22 -29.21 -23.12 9.26
C GLY A 22 -28.74 -23.34 7.82
N ALA A 23 -29.63 -23.26 6.83
CA ALA A 23 -29.35 -23.59 5.43
C ALA A 23 -28.96 -22.38 4.56
N MET A 24 -28.79 -21.19 5.15
CA MET A 24 -28.33 -19.98 4.44
C MET A 24 -27.02 -19.40 4.99
N LYS A 25 -26.34 -20.13 5.89
CA LYS A 25 -24.95 -19.83 6.31
C LYS A 25 -23.90 -20.60 5.51
N GLN A 26 -24.30 -21.45 4.56
CA GLN A 26 -23.40 -22.32 3.79
C GLN A 26 -23.19 -21.87 2.33
N ARG A 27 -23.55 -20.63 1.97
CA ARG A 27 -23.35 -20.08 0.60
C ARG A 27 -22.36 -18.93 0.49
N PHE A 28 -21.79 -18.48 1.61
CA PHE A 28 -20.60 -17.63 1.60
C PHE A 28 -19.47 -18.48 2.17
N GLY A 29 -18.93 -19.33 1.30
CA GLY A 29 -17.69 -20.04 1.58
C GLY A 29 -16.65 -19.04 2.06
N ALA A 30 -15.85 -19.45 3.04
CA ALA A 30 -14.72 -18.71 3.53
C ALA A 30 -13.85 -18.28 2.35
N SER A 31 -14.06 -17.06 1.86
CA SER A 31 -13.13 -16.39 0.97
C SER A 31 -11.91 -16.13 1.84
N GLY A 32 -10.86 -16.94 1.63
CA GLY A 32 -9.54 -16.70 2.19
C GLY A 32 -9.22 -15.21 2.02
N GLY A 33 -8.85 -14.57 3.13
CA GLY A 33 -8.64 -13.13 3.18
C GLY A 33 -7.67 -12.71 2.09
N ALA A 34 -8.13 -11.85 1.18
CA ALA A 34 -7.24 -11.13 0.29
C ALA A 34 -6.34 -10.28 1.20
N SER A 35 -5.04 -10.56 1.23
CA SER A 35 -4.07 -9.69 1.90
C SER A 35 -4.16 -8.30 1.27
N GLU A 36 -4.26 -7.25 2.09
CA GLU A 36 -4.21 -5.86 1.64
C GLU A 36 -3.04 -5.66 0.65
N PRO A 37 -3.27 -4.96 -0.48
CA PRO A 37 -2.20 -4.69 -1.44
C PRO A 37 -1.05 -3.96 -0.75
N ARG A 38 0.15 -4.55 -0.83
CA ARG A 38 1.37 -3.98 -0.25
C ARG A 38 1.64 -2.59 -0.87
N ARG A 39 2.09 -1.65 -0.05
CA ARG A 39 2.46 -0.29 -0.51
C ARG A 39 3.49 -0.37 -1.65
N PRO A 40 3.24 0.27 -2.80
CA PRO A 40 4.18 0.28 -3.93
C PRO A 40 5.30 1.31 -3.73
N ALA A 41 6.34 1.22 -4.56
CA ALA A 41 7.31 2.30 -4.73
C ALA A 41 6.59 3.56 -5.24
N CYS A 42 6.88 4.70 -4.62
CA CYS A 42 6.14 5.94 -4.84
C CYS A 42 6.67 6.64 -6.08
N ALA A 43 5.81 6.97 -7.05
CA ALA A 43 6.22 7.69 -8.26
C ALA A 43 6.79 9.09 -7.97
N GLY A 44 6.51 9.68 -6.80
CA GLY A 44 6.99 11.01 -6.44
C GLY A 44 8.52 11.15 -6.47
N LEU A 45 9.26 10.09 -6.13
CA LEU A 45 10.72 10.06 -6.22
C LEU A 45 11.25 10.06 -7.66
N TRP A 46 10.38 9.91 -8.65
CA TRP A 46 10.72 9.93 -10.08
C TRP A 46 10.15 11.15 -10.80
N ASP A 47 8.96 11.61 -10.39
CA ASP A 47 8.16 12.52 -11.21
C ASP A 47 7.85 13.86 -10.56
N THR A 48 8.08 14.02 -9.25
CA THR A 48 7.64 15.22 -8.53
C THR A 48 8.78 15.95 -7.80
N PRO A 49 9.80 16.46 -8.51
CA PRO A 49 10.67 17.47 -7.93
C PRO A 49 9.86 18.73 -7.66
N MET A 50 9.81 19.18 -6.41
CA MET A 50 9.09 20.39 -6.01
C MET A 50 10.07 21.44 -5.53
N VAL A 51 10.02 22.62 -6.15
CA VAL A 51 10.86 23.77 -5.80
C VAL A 51 9.99 24.85 -5.17
N THR A 52 10.37 25.33 -3.98
CA THR A 52 9.70 26.46 -3.33
C THR A 52 10.11 27.78 -3.97
N VAL A 53 9.38 28.85 -3.66
CA VAL A 53 9.72 30.22 -4.11
C VAL A 53 11.12 30.68 -3.68
N ASN A 54 11.65 30.12 -2.58
CA ASN A 54 12.99 30.41 -2.08
C ASN A 54 14.08 29.54 -2.73
N GLY A 55 13.70 28.63 -3.62
CA GLY A 55 14.61 27.71 -4.31
C GLY A 55 14.86 26.38 -3.59
N ASP A 56 14.23 26.11 -2.44
CA ASP A 56 14.40 24.81 -1.78
C ASP A 56 13.74 23.70 -2.58
N LEU A 57 14.49 22.62 -2.85
CA LEU A 57 14.03 21.43 -3.55
C LEU A 57 13.61 20.35 -2.56
N THR A 58 12.44 19.76 -2.77
CA THR A 58 11.96 18.54 -2.10
C THR A 58 11.46 17.49 -3.10
N THR A 59 11.20 16.27 -2.64
CA THR A 59 10.81 15.10 -3.44
C THR A 59 9.32 14.87 -3.58
N CYS A 60 8.47 15.72 -2.99
CA CYS A 60 7.03 15.45 -3.00
C CYS A 60 6.20 16.74 -2.91
N CYS A 61 5.08 16.80 -3.63
CA CYS A 61 4.08 17.86 -3.51
C CYS A 61 3.32 17.84 -2.16
N LEU A 62 3.38 16.71 -1.44
CA LEU A 62 2.79 16.59 -0.09
C LEU A 62 3.77 17.04 1.01
N ASP A 63 5.00 17.40 0.65
CA ASP A 63 6.04 17.81 1.62
C ASP A 63 5.99 19.32 1.90
N GLU A 64 4.85 19.78 2.40
CA GLU A 64 4.60 21.20 2.70
C GLU A 64 5.59 21.78 3.75
N ARG A 65 6.17 20.91 4.58
CA ARG A 65 7.10 21.28 5.65
C ARG A 65 8.57 21.07 5.28
N LEU A 66 8.86 20.69 4.03
CA LEU A 66 10.22 20.45 3.54
C LEU A 66 11.00 19.40 4.38
N GLU A 67 10.31 18.37 4.87
CA GLU A 67 10.93 17.29 5.63
C GLU A 67 11.85 16.42 4.77
N ASN A 68 11.56 16.33 3.47
CA ASN A 68 12.37 15.64 2.47
C ASN A 68 13.27 16.63 1.69
N ARG A 69 13.58 17.80 2.25
CA ARG A 69 14.44 18.82 1.60
C ARG A 69 15.77 18.21 1.15
N LEU A 70 16.10 18.42 -0.12
CA LEU A 70 17.35 17.96 -0.75
C LEU A 70 18.43 19.04 -0.77
N GLY A 71 18.04 20.33 -0.81
CA GLY A 71 18.95 21.46 -0.93
C GLY A 71 18.27 22.67 -1.55
N ASN A 72 19.05 23.65 -2.01
CA ASN A 72 18.56 24.84 -2.68
C ASN A 72 19.12 24.95 -4.12
N ILE A 73 18.25 25.20 -5.09
CA ILE A 73 18.62 25.24 -6.52
C ILE A 73 19.45 26.47 -6.93
N ASN A 74 19.46 27.52 -6.09
CA ASN A 74 20.31 28.68 -6.30
C ASN A 74 21.77 28.40 -5.96
N GLU A 75 22.04 27.32 -5.22
CA GLU A 75 23.38 26.91 -4.79
C GLU A 75 23.88 25.68 -5.55
N THR A 76 23.00 24.70 -5.78
CA THR A 76 23.33 23.43 -6.44
C THR A 76 22.35 23.16 -7.58
N PRO A 77 22.81 22.79 -8.79
CA PRO A 77 21.91 22.50 -9.90
C PRO A 77 20.85 21.45 -9.53
N LEU A 78 19.60 21.68 -9.96
CA LEU A 78 18.50 20.75 -9.70
C LEU A 78 18.85 19.32 -10.10
N ALA A 79 19.49 19.13 -11.25
CA ALA A 79 19.89 17.82 -11.75
C ALA A 79 20.87 17.10 -10.80
N THR A 80 21.77 17.84 -10.15
CA THR A 80 22.72 17.30 -9.17
C THR A 80 22.00 16.88 -7.89
N LEU A 81 21.08 17.70 -7.39
CA LEU A 81 20.30 17.35 -6.18
C LEU A 81 19.36 16.16 -6.44
N TRP A 82 18.65 16.18 -7.58
CA TRP A 82 17.61 15.19 -7.91
C TRP A 82 18.17 13.82 -8.30
N ASN A 83 19.34 13.79 -8.94
CA ASN A 83 20.02 12.55 -9.30
C ASN A 83 21.14 12.20 -8.30
N GLY A 84 21.22 12.92 -7.19
CA GLY A 84 22.20 12.70 -6.15
C GLY A 84 21.93 11.45 -5.32
N GLU A 85 22.93 11.11 -4.51
CA GLU A 85 22.98 9.90 -3.68
C GLU A 85 21.76 9.75 -2.76
N THR A 86 21.25 10.84 -2.19
CA THR A 86 20.07 10.80 -1.30
C THR A 86 18.83 10.27 -2.02
N VAL A 87 18.51 10.83 -3.19
CA VAL A 87 17.33 10.39 -3.96
C VAL A 87 17.55 8.99 -4.51
N HIS A 88 18.78 8.65 -4.91
CA HIS A 88 19.12 7.28 -5.31
C HIS A 88 18.82 6.28 -4.20
N ARG A 89 19.37 6.46 -2.99
CA ARG A 89 19.11 5.58 -1.84
C ARG A 89 17.62 5.46 -1.53
N TRP A 90 16.88 6.57 -1.60
CA TRP A 90 15.44 6.55 -1.36
C TRP A 90 14.67 5.78 -2.43
N ARG A 91 15.06 5.87 -3.70
CA ARG A 91 14.48 5.05 -4.79
C ARG A 91 14.70 3.56 -4.52
N ILE A 92 15.90 3.17 -4.07
CA ILE A 92 16.22 1.77 -3.73
C ILE A 92 15.43 1.30 -2.51
N ALA A 93 15.39 2.09 -1.44
CA ALA A 93 14.57 1.79 -0.26
C ALA A 93 13.08 1.59 -0.61
N HIS A 94 12.52 2.44 -1.48
CA HIS A 94 11.15 2.25 -1.98
C HIS A 94 11.01 1.01 -2.87
N ALA A 95 12.00 0.74 -3.72
CA ALA A 95 12.03 -0.45 -4.55
C ALA A 95 12.02 -1.73 -3.72
N GLU A 96 12.55 -1.71 -2.50
CA GLU A 96 12.63 -2.86 -1.58
C GLU A 96 11.52 -2.87 -0.51
N GLY A 97 10.67 -1.83 -0.50
CA GLY A 97 9.61 -1.66 0.48
C GLY A 97 10.10 -1.27 1.89
N ARG A 98 11.33 -0.76 2.03
CA ARG A 98 11.92 -0.21 3.26
C ARG A 98 11.64 1.29 3.36
N PHE A 99 10.40 1.67 3.59
CA PHE A 99 9.98 3.10 3.57
C PHE A 99 10.56 3.91 4.74
N GLU A 100 10.93 3.24 5.82
CA GLU A 100 11.65 3.75 6.98
C GLU A 100 13.07 4.23 6.66
N ASP A 101 13.71 3.64 5.64
CA ASP A 101 15.07 3.98 5.20
C ASP A 101 15.09 5.11 4.15
N SER A 102 13.92 5.68 3.82
CA SER A 102 13.80 6.72 2.79
C SER A 102 13.64 8.14 3.38
N GLY A 103 12.88 9.01 2.72
CA GLY A 103 12.64 10.38 3.19
C GLY A 103 11.82 10.40 4.48
N PRO A 104 12.09 11.31 5.44
CA PRO A 104 11.36 11.35 6.72
C PRO A 104 9.83 11.37 6.59
N LEU A 105 9.30 12.07 5.58
CA LEU A 105 7.86 12.12 5.31
C LEU A 105 7.31 10.76 4.85
N CYS A 106 8.11 9.97 4.14
CA CYS A 106 7.70 8.71 3.53
C CYS A 106 7.24 7.67 4.56
N THR A 107 7.76 7.71 5.78
CA THR A 107 7.42 6.82 6.90
C THR A 107 5.93 6.85 7.26
N ARG A 108 5.27 7.99 7.04
CA ARG A 108 3.86 8.22 7.40
C ARG A 108 3.00 8.71 6.22
N CYS A 109 3.54 8.66 5.00
CA CYS A 109 2.87 9.14 3.80
C CYS A 109 1.88 8.10 3.24
N ASN A 110 0.73 8.56 2.77
CA ASN A 110 -0.30 7.72 2.15
C ASN A 110 -0.07 7.43 0.66
N TRP A 111 0.96 7.99 0.03
CA TRP A 111 1.47 7.83 -1.36
C TRP A 111 0.48 7.98 -2.53
N ARG A 112 -0.83 7.95 -2.28
CA ARG A 112 -1.89 7.83 -3.30
C ARG A 112 -1.93 9.00 -4.26
N SER A 113 -1.62 10.21 -3.81
CA SER A 113 -1.59 11.40 -4.69
C SER A 113 -0.44 11.35 -5.69
N ALA A 114 0.69 10.76 -5.31
CA ALA A 114 1.82 10.57 -6.22
C ALA A 114 1.64 9.33 -7.10
N GLY A 115 0.96 8.30 -6.60
CA GLY A 115 0.76 7.03 -7.32
C GLY A 115 1.96 6.08 -7.21
N ALA A 116 1.84 4.94 -7.88
CA ALA A 116 2.89 3.94 -7.98
C ALA A 116 3.79 4.26 -9.17
N VAL A 117 5.11 4.08 -9.01
CA VAL A 117 6.01 4.10 -10.17
C VAL A 117 5.67 2.93 -11.09
N ASP A 118 5.75 3.14 -12.40
CA ASP A 118 5.61 2.06 -13.37
C ASP A 118 6.70 0.98 -13.16
N GLU A 119 6.29 -0.28 -13.24
CA GLU A 119 7.18 -1.42 -13.00
C GLU A 119 8.33 -1.46 -14.00
N ALA A 120 8.05 -1.26 -15.30
CA ALA A 120 9.10 -1.30 -16.32
C ALA A 120 10.13 -0.19 -16.09
N ARG A 121 9.68 1.00 -15.66
CA ARG A 121 10.57 2.10 -15.26
C ARG A 121 11.40 1.77 -14.04
N LEU A 122 10.82 1.18 -13.00
CA LEU A 122 11.54 0.75 -11.81
C LEU A 122 12.62 -0.27 -12.16
N GLN A 123 12.27 -1.28 -12.96
CA GLN A 123 13.20 -2.30 -13.43
C GLN A 123 14.34 -1.73 -14.28
N LYS A 124 14.02 -0.77 -15.15
CA LYS A 124 15.04 -0.07 -15.93
C LYS A 124 16.01 0.68 -15.01
N TYR A 125 15.49 1.41 -14.02
CA TYR A 125 16.32 2.13 -13.07
C TYR A 125 17.29 1.22 -12.33
N LEU A 126 16.80 0.12 -11.74
CA LEU A 126 17.63 -0.84 -11.02
C LEU A 126 18.76 -1.42 -11.89
N ARG A 127 18.45 -1.80 -13.13
CA ARG A 127 19.47 -2.27 -14.09
C ARG A 127 20.52 -1.21 -14.40
N GLU A 128 20.09 0.02 -14.62
CA GLU A 128 20.99 1.13 -14.98
C GLU A 128 21.91 1.54 -13.83
N THR A 129 21.46 1.40 -12.58
CA THR A 129 22.28 1.71 -11.39
C THR A 129 23.08 0.52 -10.88
N GLY A 130 22.99 -0.66 -11.52
CA GLY A 130 23.65 -1.87 -11.05
C GLY A 130 23.06 -2.43 -9.76
N GLU A 131 21.86 -2.00 -9.40
CA GLU A 131 21.18 -2.40 -8.18
C GLU A 131 20.38 -3.68 -8.43
N SER A 132 20.53 -4.65 -7.54
CA SER A 132 19.72 -5.86 -7.56
C SER A 132 18.91 -5.91 -6.28
N THR A 133 17.63 -5.57 -6.37
CA THR A 133 16.73 -5.83 -5.24
C THR A 133 16.48 -7.34 -5.16
N PRO A 134 16.41 -7.94 -3.95
CA PRO A 134 15.95 -9.31 -3.79
C PRO A 134 14.49 -9.40 -4.27
N HIS A 135 14.32 -9.73 -5.54
CA HIS A 135 13.05 -9.89 -6.26
C HIS A 135 12.21 -11.09 -5.77
N SER A 136 12.40 -11.57 -4.55
CA SER A 136 11.68 -12.74 -4.02
C SER A 136 10.17 -12.49 -3.96
N TRP A 137 9.73 -11.23 -3.85
CA TRP A 137 8.30 -10.86 -3.77
C TRP A 137 7.70 -10.35 -5.10
N LEU A 138 8.50 -9.82 -6.03
CA LEU A 138 8.03 -9.39 -7.35
C LEU A 138 7.60 -10.56 -8.24
N ARG A 139 8.12 -11.77 -7.99
CA ARG A 139 7.63 -12.99 -8.66
C ARG A 139 6.21 -13.38 -8.24
N SER A 140 5.78 -13.05 -7.02
CA SER A 140 4.45 -13.43 -6.50
C SER A 140 3.32 -12.61 -7.13
N ALA A 141 3.56 -11.33 -7.46
CA ALA A 141 2.59 -10.49 -8.17
C ALA A 141 2.40 -10.94 -9.63
N LEU A 142 3.47 -11.37 -10.29
CA LEU A 142 3.41 -11.91 -11.66
C LEU A 142 2.75 -13.29 -11.74
N HIS A 143 2.88 -14.13 -10.71
CA HIS A 143 2.18 -15.41 -10.65
C HIS A 143 0.67 -15.27 -10.40
N ALA A 144 0.26 -14.31 -9.56
CA ALA A 144 -1.15 -14.04 -9.30
C ALA A 144 -1.87 -13.45 -10.54
N ALA A 145 -1.20 -12.60 -11.33
CA ALA A 145 -1.78 -12.00 -12.53
C ALA A 145 -1.82 -12.93 -13.76
N ARG A 146 -0.98 -13.99 -13.81
CA ARG A 146 -0.90 -14.92 -14.96
C ARG A 146 -1.78 -16.17 -14.84
N ASN A 147 -2.32 -16.49 -13.67
CA ASN A 147 -3.17 -17.69 -13.52
C ASN A 147 -4.24 -17.51 -12.43
N PRO A 148 -5.40 -16.90 -12.75
CA PRO A 148 -6.48 -16.65 -11.79
C PRO A 148 -7.19 -17.93 -11.31
N HIS A 149 -6.77 -19.13 -11.75
CA HIS A 149 -7.47 -20.39 -11.48
C HIS A 149 -6.66 -21.51 -10.84
N ARG A 150 -5.36 -21.31 -10.54
CA ARG A 150 -4.57 -22.35 -9.87
C ARG A 150 -4.70 -22.24 -8.35
N LYS A 151 -5.69 -22.92 -7.78
CA LYS A 151 -5.76 -23.16 -6.33
C LYS A 151 -4.57 -24.02 -5.90
N SER A 152 -3.78 -23.53 -4.95
CA SER A 152 -2.80 -24.32 -4.21
C SER A 152 -3.54 -25.31 -3.30
N GLY A 153 -3.25 -26.61 -3.47
CA GLY A 153 -3.65 -27.66 -2.55
C GLY A 153 -2.85 -27.66 -1.26
#